data_AF-A0A935FE77-F1
#
_entry.id   AF-A0A935FE77-F1
#
_cell.length_a   1.000
_cell.length_b   1.000
_cell.length_c   1.000
_cell.angle_alpha   90.00
_cell.angle_beta   90.00
_cell.angle_gamma   90.00
#
_symmetry.space_group_name_H-M   'P 1'
#
loop_
_entity.id
_entity.type
_entity.pdbx_description
1 polymer ?
#
loop_
_entity_poly.entity_id
_entity_poly.type
_entity_poly.pdbx_seq_one_letter_code
_entity_poly.pdbx_strand_id
1 'polypeptide(L)'
;MTDRRDLSAFARAVEALEPYLKDLVFVGGWAHYLYTLRPEAGPVPFEPLRTEDADVAAPARLARGKEGIPELLTKAGFREHLSSDHTPPISEYVLGDDAGGFYLEFLAPLVGGEVKRGGRPDVTTTVGGVTAQTLRYLDILLTEPWQVTLTRDAGFPVARQRVISIPNPAAYVVQKMLVLPKRRPEKQGKDLLYVHDTFALLADSLPAVQGSPSGVREEAAREGGLHADEPRRRRSGDGAPPLAWRHQRARPDGASSGLQATRRLLPREWTAATPRDADHRAAASPGPRIAGRIPRHAPRRGDRAGG
;
A
#
# COMPACT_ATOMS: atom_id res chain seq x y z
N MET A 1 -8.09 12.65 -8.49
CA MET A 1 -7.50 14.01 -8.58
C MET A 1 -6.32 14.07 -7.61
N THR A 2 -5.10 13.93 -8.13
CA THR A 2 -3.88 13.98 -7.31
C THR A 2 -3.76 15.31 -6.56
N ASP A 3 -3.89 15.29 -5.23
CA ASP A 3 -3.48 16.42 -4.41
C ASP A 3 -1.99 16.67 -4.62
N ARG A 4 -1.67 17.85 -5.13
CA ARG A 4 -0.31 18.35 -5.36
C ARG A 4 0.49 18.42 -4.05
N ARG A 5 -0.20 18.49 -2.90
CA ARG A 5 0.41 18.47 -1.56
C ARG A 5 1.10 17.13 -1.29
N ASP A 6 0.44 16.00 -1.55
CA ASP A 6 1.01 14.67 -1.30
C ASP A 6 2.25 14.40 -2.14
N LEU A 7 2.22 14.76 -3.44
CA LEU A 7 3.39 14.62 -4.32
C LEU A 7 4.57 15.48 -3.83
N SER A 8 4.27 16.67 -3.29
CA SER A 8 5.29 17.57 -2.75
C SER A 8 5.90 17.01 -1.46
N ALA A 9 5.07 16.45 -0.59
CA ALA A 9 5.52 15.83 0.65
C ALA A 9 6.33 14.55 0.38
N PHE A 10 5.85 13.69 -0.51
CA PHE A 10 6.55 12.49 -0.95
C PHE A 10 7.90 12.83 -1.59
N ALA A 11 7.95 13.80 -2.51
CA ALA A 11 9.21 14.25 -3.11
C ALA A 11 10.20 14.74 -2.05
N ARG A 12 9.73 15.49 -1.05
CA ARG A 12 10.56 15.96 0.05
C ARG A 12 11.08 14.82 0.93
N ALA A 13 10.25 13.81 1.22
CA ALA A 13 10.69 12.60 1.92
C ALA A 13 11.79 11.87 1.15
N VAL A 14 11.61 11.66 -0.16
CA VAL A 14 12.60 11.01 -1.03
C VAL A 14 13.93 11.78 -1.02
N GLU A 15 13.88 13.12 -1.09
CA GLU A 15 15.10 13.94 -1.04
C GLU A 15 15.82 13.87 0.29
N ALA A 16 15.07 13.90 1.40
CA ALA A 16 15.63 13.74 2.74
C ALA A 16 16.30 12.38 2.91
N LEU A 17 15.67 11.33 2.38
CA LEU A 17 16.13 9.94 2.48
C LEU A 17 17.23 9.58 1.48
N GLU A 18 17.72 10.52 0.66
CA GLU A 18 18.76 10.27 -0.35
C GLU A 18 19.90 9.34 0.14
N PRO A 19 20.50 9.55 1.33
CA PRO A 19 21.61 8.71 1.79
C PRO A 19 21.25 7.22 1.97
N TYR A 20 19.96 6.90 2.10
CA TYR A 20 19.43 5.57 2.37
C TYR A 20 18.66 4.97 1.20
N LEU A 21 18.35 5.73 0.13
CA LEU A 21 17.46 5.27 -0.95
C LEU A 21 17.88 3.94 -1.60
N LYS A 22 19.18 3.65 -1.66
CA LYS A 22 19.70 2.40 -2.21
C LYS A 22 19.26 1.15 -1.42
N ASP A 23 18.94 1.31 -0.13
CA ASP A 23 18.59 0.23 0.79
C ASP A 23 17.09 0.25 1.15
N LEU A 24 16.35 1.27 0.73
CA LEU A 24 14.94 1.46 1.06
C LEU A 24 14.04 1.13 -0.13
N VAL A 25 12.89 0.54 0.15
CA VAL A 25 11.85 0.23 -0.84
C VAL A 25 10.54 0.90 -0.43
N PHE A 26 9.99 1.76 -1.27
CA PHE A 26 8.69 2.38 -1.04
C PHE A 26 7.59 1.35 -1.36
N VAL A 27 6.74 1.02 -0.38
CA VAL A 27 5.73 -0.04 -0.46
C VAL A 27 4.31 0.53 -0.37
N GLY A 28 3.32 -0.32 -0.05
CA GLY A 28 1.96 0.14 0.23
C GLY A 28 1.23 0.70 -1.00
N GLY A 29 0.44 1.75 -0.78
CA GLY A 29 -0.33 2.42 -1.85
C GLY A 29 0.54 3.26 -2.78
N TRP A 30 1.68 3.78 -2.30
CA TRP A 30 2.63 4.52 -3.12
C TRP A 30 3.32 3.62 -4.15
N ALA A 31 3.76 2.42 -3.79
CA ALA A 31 4.27 1.45 -4.76
C ALA A 31 3.28 1.21 -5.91
N HIS A 32 2.00 1.01 -5.57
CA HIS A 32 0.94 0.78 -6.55
C HIS A 32 0.81 1.95 -7.53
N TYR A 33 0.77 3.18 -7.00
CA TYR A 33 0.75 4.39 -7.84
C TYR A 33 2.00 4.53 -8.70
N LEU A 34 3.18 4.24 -8.15
CA LEU A 34 4.46 4.40 -8.85
C LEU A 34 4.66 3.38 -9.99
N TYR A 35 3.94 2.26 -10.01
CA TYR A 35 3.93 1.38 -11.19
C TYR A 35 3.46 2.11 -12.45
N THR A 36 2.60 3.13 -12.32
CA THR A 36 2.09 3.90 -13.47
C THR A 36 3.18 4.71 -14.19
N LEU A 37 4.32 4.92 -13.53
CA LEU A 37 5.49 5.62 -14.08
C LEU A 37 6.46 4.68 -14.80
N ARG A 38 6.20 3.37 -14.76
CA ARG A 38 7.06 2.36 -15.38
C ARG A 38 6.81 2.30 -16.88
N PRO A 39 7.87 2.13 -17.70
CA PRO A 39 7.70 1.89 -19.14
C PRO A 39 6.85 0.66 -19.45
N GLU A 40 6.83 -0.31 -18.54
CA GLU A 40 6.02 -1.52 -18.64
C GLU A 40 4.52 -1.29 -18.38
N ALA A 41 4.12 -0.14 -17.85
CA ALA A 41 2.72 0.16 -17.59
C ALA A 41 1.97 0.50 -18.88
N GLY A 42 0.92 -0.27 -19.16
CA GLY A 42 -0.07 0.02 -20.19
C GLY A 42 -1.14 1.01 -19.71
N PRO A 43 -1.92 1.59 -20.64
CA PRO A 43 -3.02 2.47 -20.29
C PRO A 43 -4.12 1.70 -19.56
N VAL A 44 -4.67 2.28 -18.50
CA VAL A 44 -5.81 1.73 -17.76
C VAL A 44 -7.01 2.69 -17.78
N PRO A 45 -8.25 2.18 -17.79
CA PRO A 45 -9.46 3.01 -17.86
C PRO A 45 -9.90 3.56 -16.49
N PHE A 46 -9.02 3.53 -15.48
CA PHE A 46 -9.32 3.95 -14.11
C PHE A 46 -8.18 4.81 -13.55
N GLU A 47 -8.50 5.68 -12.58
CA GLU A 47 -7.47 6.43 -11.84
C GLU A 47 -6.85 5.51 -10.79
N PRO A 48 -5.53 5.28 -10.82
CA PRO A 48 -4.85 4.43 -9.85
C PRO A 48 -5.01 4.98 -8.43
N LEU A 49 -5.49 4.12 -7.51
CA LEU A 49 -5.65 4.49 -6.11
C LEU A 49 -4.30 4.63 -5.43
N ARG A 50 -4.21 5.64 -4.55
CA ARG A 50 -3.08 5.85 -3.64
C ARG A 50 -3.55 6.07 -2.20
N THR A 51 -2.60 6.02 -1.28
CA THR A 51 -2.80 6.36 0.15
C THR A 51 -2.18 7.72 0.46
N GLU A 52 -2.70 8.37 1.49
CA GLU A 52 -2.10 9.59 2.07
C GLU A 52 -0.77 9.24 2.78
N ASP A 53 -0.69 8.02 3.34
CA ASP A 53 0.49 7.52 4.04
C ASP A 53 1.46 6.84 3.08
N ALA A 54 2.76 7.12 3.26
CA ALA A 54 3.86 6.43 2.61
C ALA A 54 4.51 5.42 3.54
N ASP A 55 4.49 4.16 3.11
CA ASP A 55 5.17 3.07 3.78
C ASP A 55 6.56 2.85 3.15
N VAL A 56 7.61 2.77 3.97
CA VAL A 56 8.97 2.48 3.52
C VAL A 56 9.48 1.21 4.17
N ALA A 57 9.71 0.17 3.37
CA ALA A 57 10.34 -1.06 3.83
C ALA A 57 11.87 -0.90 3.83
N ALA A 58 12.49 -1.28 4.94
CA ALA A 58 13.94 -1.36 5.12
C ALA A 58 14.35 -2.81 5.40
N PRO A 59 15.58 -3.23 5.03
CA PRO A 59 16.11 -4.52 5.45
C PRO A 59 16.19 -4.58 6.99
N ALA A 60 16.03 -5.77 7.56
CA ALA A 60 16.03 -5.96 9.01
C ALA A 60 17.33 -5.49 9.69
N ARG A 61 18.42 -5.36 8.92
CA ARG A 61 19.68 -4.76 9.34
C ARG A 61 20.02 -3.61 8.40
N LEU A 62 19.56 -2.41 8.75
CA LEU A 62 19.99 -1.17 8.12
C LEU A 62 20.83 -0.38 9.12
N ALA A 63 22.11 -0.18 8.80
CA ALA A 63 23.00 0.61 9.63
C ALA A 63 22.60 2.09 9.64
N ARG A 64 22.77 2.76 10.77
CA ARG A 64 22.72 4.21 10.83
C ARG A 64 23.93 4.78 10.09
N GLY A 65 23.70 5.65 9.12
CA GLY A 65 24.72 6.42 8.43
C GLY A 65 25.31 7.54 9.30
N LYS A 66 26.08 8.43 8.66
CA LYS A 66 26.65 9.63 9.32
C LYS A 66 25.56 10.45 10.01
N GLU A 67 24.44 10.61 9.32
CA GLU A 67 23.21 11.19 9.85
C GLU A 67 22.12 10.13 9.75
N GLY A 68 21.36 9.93 10.83
CA GLY A 68 20.28 8.96 10.85
C GLY A 68 19.07 9.46 10.06
N ILE A 69 18.17 8.53 9.75
CA ILE A 69 16.89 8.85 9.13
C ILE A 69 16.08 9.89 9.94
N PRO A 70 15.97 9.81 11.29
CA PRO A 70 15.24 10.80 12.06
C PRO A 70 15.77 12.23 11.87
N GLU A 71 17.09 12.40 11.84
CA GLU A 71 17.70 13.72 11.70
C GLU A 71 17.51 14.30 10.30
N LEU A 72 17.61 13.46 9.26
CA LEU A 72 17.37 13.87 7.87
C LEU A 72 15.92 14.33 7.65
N LEU A 73 14.95 13.55 8.14
CA LEU A 73 13.54 13.88 8.03
C LEU A 73 13.19 15.15 8.83
N THR A 74 13.74 15.28 10.04
CA THR A 74 13.56 16.49 10.87
C THR A 74 14.08 17.74 10.16
N LYS A 75 15.26 17.68 9.54
CA LYS A 75 15.81 18.79 8.74
C LYS A 75 14.96 19.13 7.52
N ALA A 76 14.27 18.14 6.96
CA ALA A 76 13.31 18.33 5.88
C ALA A 76 11.93 18.84 6.38
N GLY A 77 11.77 19.08 7.68
CA GLY A 77 10.56 19.65 8.27
C GLY A 77 9.50 18.63 8.66
N PHE A 78 9.82 17.34 8.65
CA PHE A 78 8.95 16.31 9.24
C PHE A 78 9.04 16.38 10.77
N ARG A 79 7.91 16.11 11.43
CA ARG A 79 7.84 15.97 12.89
C ARG A 79 7.70 14.49 13.21
N GLU A 80 8.52 13.99 14.13
CA GLU A 80 8.36 12.62 14.64
C GLU A 80 7.17 12.56 15.60
N HIS A 81 6.32 11.57 15.37
CA HIS A 81 5.25 11.15 16.25
C HIS A 81 5.54 9.69 16.65
N LEU A 82 5.59 9.42 17.95
CA LEU A 82 5.73 8.05 18.45
C LEU A 82 4.34 7.44 18.54
N SER A 83 4.02 6.54 17.62
CA SER A 83 2.72 5.90 17.53
C SER A 83 2.76 4.49 18.15
N SER A 84 1.58 3.97 18.53
CA SER A 84 1.32 2.65 19.14
C SER A 84 1.69 2.46 20.62
N ASP A 85 1.06 1.47 21.24
CA ASP A 85 1.38 0.97 22.59
C ASP A 85 2.56 -0.03 22.60
N HIS A 86 3.32 -0.14 21.49
CA HIS A 86 4.47 -1.03 21.40
C HIS A 86 5.66 -0.53 22.23
N THR A 87 6.60 -1.42 22.52
CA THR A 87 7.83 -1.08 23.27
C THR A 87 9.07 -1.59 22.54
N PRO A 88 9.88 -0.69 21.94
CA PRO A 88 9.64 0.76 21.76
C PRO A 88 8.45 1.07 20.83
N PRO A 89 7.83 2.27 20.93
CA PRO A 89 6.77 2.73 20.03
C PRO A 89 7.30 2.95 18.61
N ILE A 90 6.44 2.85 17.61
CA ILE A 90 6.79 3.02 16.19
C ILE A 90 7.07 4.51 15.93
N SER A 91 8.12 4.80 15.15
CA SER A 91 8.39 6.14 14.65
C SER A 91 7.53 6.41 13.40
N GLU A 92 6.62 7.36 13.51
CA GLU A 92 5.84 7.92 12.40
C GLU A 92 6.31 9.36 12.13
N TYR A 93 6.42 9.76 10.87
CA TYR A 93 6.88 11.10 10.50
C TYR A 93 5.81 11.86 9.73
N VAL A 94 5.45 13.03 10.23
CA VAL A 94 4.35 13.83 9.68
C VAL A 94 4.87 15.13 9.07
N LEU A 95 4.42 15.45 7.86
CA LEU A 95 4.64 16.74 7.22
C LEU A 95 3.30 17.45 7.00
N GLY A 96 3.14 18.64 7.60
CA GLY A 96 1.88 19.39 7.62
C GLY A 96 1.15 19.28 8.96
N ASP A 97 -0.12 19.69 8.98
CA ASP A 97 -0.98 19.69 10.17
C ASP A 97 -1.69 18.34 10.34
N ASP A 98 -1.98 17.96 11.58
CA ASP A 98 -2.48 16.61 11.94
C ASP A 98 -3.86 16.26 11.31
N ALA A 99 -4.60 17.25 10.81
CA ALA A 99 -5.90 17.07 10.16
C ALA A 99 -5.84 16.77 8.64
N GLY A 100 -4.65 16.63 8.07
CA GLY A 100 -4.45 16.32 6.64
C GLY A 100 -2.99 16.35 6.21
N GLY A 101 -2.10 15.96 7.12
CA GLY A 101 -0.66 15.88 6.89
C GLY A 101 -0.31 14.63 6.09
N PHE A 102 0.88 14.65 5.49
CA PHE A 102 1.46 13.48 4.87
C PHE A 102 2.20 12.66 5.93
N TYR A 103 1.90 11.36 6.01
CA TYR A 103 2.48 10.43 6.97
C TYR A 103 3.52 9.55 6.29
N LEU A 104 4.60 9.25 7.01
CA LEU A 104 5.68 8.39 6.56
C LEU A 104 6.03 7.41 7.68
N GLU A 105 5.90 6.12 7.39
CA GLU A 105 6.20 5.04 8.32
C GLU A 105 7.31 4.13 7.79
N PHE A 106 8.02 3.49 8.72
CA PHE A 106 9.07 2.53 8.40
C PHE A 106 8.69 1.12 8.84
N LEU A 107 8.90 0.17 7.93
CA LEU A 107 8.56 -1.23 8.09
C LEU A 107 9.84 -2.07 7.94
N ALA A 108 9.93 -3.15 8.71
CA ALA A 108 11.02 -4.11 8.63
C ALA A 108 10.48 -5.56 8.58
N PRO A 109 11.20 -6.51 7.98
CA PRO A 109 10.79 -7.91 7.99
C PRO A 109 10.76 -8.51 9.40
N LEU A 110 9.68 -9.22 9.72
CA LEU A 110 9.62 -10.11 10.86
C LEU A 110 10.22 -11.48 10.52
N VAL A 111 11.47 -11.69 10.90
CA VAL A 111 12.22 -12.95 10.68
C VAL A 111 12.17 -13.82 11.94
N GLY A 112 11.78 -15.09 11.80
CA GLY A 112 11.72 -16.04 12.91
C GLY A 112 10.36 -16.03 13.65
N GLY A 113 10.37 -16.27 14.96
CA GLY A 113 9.16 -16.33 15.78
C GLY A 113 8.53 -14.96 16.01
N GLU A 114 7.21 -14.90 16.19
CA GLU A 114 6.48 -13.68 16.61
C GLU A 114 6.77 -13.25 18.05
N VAL A 115 7.57 -14.05 18.76
CA VAL A 115 7.90 -13.89 20.16
C VAL A 115 9.42 -13.97 20.31
N LYS A 116 10.02 -12.94 20.91
CA LYS A 116 11.45 -12.89 21.24
C LYS A 116 11.80 -13.93 22.31
N ARG A 117 13.09 -14.28 22.42
CA ARG A 117 13.64 -15.12 23.51
C ARG A 117 13.43 -14.40 24.84
N GLY A 118 12.31 -14.68 25.50
CA GLY A 118 11.83 -13.93 26.68
C GLY A 118 10.31 -13.72 26.72
N GLY A 119 9.55 -14.22 25.73
CA GLY A 119 8.08 -14.22 25.78
C GLY A 119 7.43 -12.91 25.31
N ARG A 120 8.21 -11.89 24.94
CA ARG A 120 7.70 -10.61 24.45
C ARG A 120 7.42 -10.66 22.94
N PRO A 121 6.35 -10.01 22.45
CA PRO A 121 6.09 -9.87 21.02
C PRO A 121 7.27 -9.24 20.26
N ASP A 122 7.58 -9.75 19.07
CA ASP A 122 8.55 -9.17 18.15
C ASP A 122 7.85 -8.26 17.13
N VAL A 123 7.53 -7.05 17.59
CA VAL A 123 6.65 -6.09 16.89
C VAL A 123 7.37 -4.85 16.37
N THR A 124 8.55 -4.55 16.90
CA THR A 124 9.38 -3.41 16.47
C THR A 124 10.87 -3.76 16.48
N THR A 125 11.60 -3.09 15.59
CA THR A 125 13.06 -3.15 15.46
C THR A 125 13.62 -1.78 15.06
N THR A 126 14.92 -1.58 15.25
CA THR A 126 15.59 -0.33 14.87
C THR A 126 16.32 -0.48 13.54
N VAL A 127 16.04 0.40 12.59
CA VAL A 127 16.66 0.43 11.24
C VAL A 127 17.03 1.87 10.89
N GLY A 128 18.28 2.14 10.50
CA GLY A 128 18.70 3.50 10.12
C GLY A 128 18.49 4.59 11.18
N GLY A 129 18.25 4.21 12.44
CA GLY A 129 17.95 5.10 13.56
C GLY A 129 16.45 5.28 13.89
N VAL A 130 15.52 4.78 13.08
CA VAL A 130 14.08 4.81 13.37
C VAL A 130 13.61 3.54 14.05
N THR A 131 12.51 3.62 14.81
CA THR A 131 11.80 2.42 15.27
C THR A 131 10.78 1.99 14.23
N ALA A 132 11.08 0.92 13.50
CA ALA A 132 10.23 0.36 12.47
C ALA A 132 9.34 -0.77 13.00
N GLN A 133 8.13 -0.90 12.44
CA GLN A 133 7.25 -2.02 12.70
C GLN A 133 7.74 -3.28 11.99
N THR A 134 7.77 -4.42 12.69
CA THR A 134 8.11 -5.71 12.08
C THR A 134 6.87 -6.41 11.53
N LEU A 135 6.88 -6.76 10.23
CA LEU A 135 5.74 -7.39 9.55
C LEU A 135 6.13 -8.69 8.85
N ARG A 136 5.21 -9.67 8.88
CA ARG A 136 5.33 -10.91 8.10
C ARG A 136 5.30 -10.62 6.60
N TYR A 137 6.10 -11.37 5.85
CA TYR A 137 6.14 -11.36 4.38
C TYR A 137 6.62 -10.03 3.76
N LEU A 138 7.17 -9.10 4.56
CA LEU A 138 7.71 -7.84 4.06
C LEU A 138 9.03 -8.05 3.30
N ASP A 139 9.81 -9.06 3.67
CA ASP A 139 11.04 -9.48 2.99
C ASP A 139 10.83 -9.83 1.52
N ILE A 140 9.67 -10.40 1.16
CA ILE A 140 9.30 -10.67 -0.23
C ILE A 140 9.35 -9.38 -1.07
N LEU A 141 8.92 -8.24 -0.51
CA LEU A 141 8.90 -6.94 -1.20
C LEU A 141 10.30 -6.36 -1.44
N LEU A 142 11.32 -6.87 -0.75
CA LEU A 142 12.72 -6.46 -0.90
C LEU A 142 13.47 -7.31 -1.95
N THR A 143 12.82 -8.32 -2.53
CA THR A 143 13.42 -9.19 -3.54
C THR A 143 13.40 -8.50 -4.90
N GLU A 144 14.57 -8.29 -5.51
CA GLU A 144 14.73 -7.68 -6.84
C GLU A 144 13.82 -6.46 -7.08
N PRO A 145 13.93 -5.39 -6.29
CA PRO A 145 13.03 -4.26 -6.41
C PRO A 145 13.22 -3.54 -7.75
N TRP A 146 12.12 -3.03 -8.29
CA TRP A 146 12.13 -2.19 -9.48
C TRP A 146 12.53 -0.77 -9.13
N GLN A 147 13.23 -0.11 -10.05
CA GLN A 147 13.68 1.28 -9.87
C GLN A 147 12.75 2.26 -10.59
N VAL A 148 12.23 3.27 -9.91
CA VAL A 148 11.42 4.32 -10.55
C VAL A 148 12.17 5.64 -10.50
N THR A 149 12.17 6.33 -11.63
CA THR A 149 12.79 7.65 -11.76
C THR A 149 11.74 8.73 -11.53
N LEU A 150 11.90 9.49 -10.44
CA LEU A 150 11.09 10.67 -10.14
C LEU A 150 11.72 11.90 -10.80
N THR A 151 10.90 12.60 -11.58
CA THR A 151 11.27 13.85 -12.26
C THR A 151 10.15 14.87 -12.12
N ARG A 152 10.47 16.14 -12.40
CA ARG A 152 9.47 17.22 -12.50
C ARG A 152 8.46 16.96 -13.60
N ASP A 153 8.91 16.41 -14.72
CA ASP A 153 8.07 16.08 -15.87
C ASP A 153 7.09 14.95 -15.55
N ALA A 154 7.46 14.04 -14.65
CA ALA A 154 6.57 13.02 -14.08
C ALA A 154 5.64 13.58 -12.97
N GLY A 155 5.64 14.89 -12.71
CA GLY A 155 4.78 15.57 -11.73
C GLY A 155 5.35 15.68 -10.32
N PHE A 156 6.57 15.18 -10.06
CA PHE A 156 7.18 15.24 -8.73
C PHE A 156 8.06 16.48 -8.59
N PRO A 157 7.83 17.36 -7.60
CA PRO A 157 8.58 18.60 -7.44
C PRO A 157 9.97 18.39 -6.81
N VAL A 158 10.72 17.39 -7.27
CA VAL A 158 12.11 17.12 -6.85
C VAL A 158 13.07 18.20 -7.40
N ALA A 159 14.09 18.56 -6.64
CA ALA A 159 15.16 19.47 -7.04
C ALA A 159 16.03 18.88 -8.15
N ARG A 160 16.30 17.58 -8.08
CA ARG A 160 17.01 16.80 -9.11
C ARG A 160 16.33 15.45 -9.30
N GLN A 161 16.56 14.82 -10.45
CA GLN A 161 16.07 13.47 -10.71
C GLN A 161 16.47 12.53 -9.56
N ARG A 162 15.51 11.75 -9.07
CA ARG A 162 15.72 10.73 -8.03
C ARG A 162 15.34 9.37 -8.54
N VAL A 163 16.15 8.37 -8.23
CA VAL A 163 15.83 6.98 -8.47
C VAL A 163 15.48 6.36 -7.12
N ILE A 164 14.30 5.76 -7.02
CA ILE A 164 13.82 5.07 -5.82
C ILE A 164 13.49 3.63 -6.15
N SER A 165 13.50 2.78 -5.13
CA SER A 165 13.10 1.38 -5.28
C SER A 165 11.63 1.20 -4.88
N ILE A 166 10.89 0.43 -5.67
CA ILE A 166 9.57 -0.12 -5.34
C ILE A 166 9.63 -1.65 -5.48
N PRO A 167 8.72 -2.42 -4.86
CA PRO A 167 8.69 -3.85 -5.06
C PRO A 167 8.54 -4.18 -6.54
N ASN A 168 9.07 -5.32 -6.99
CA ASN A 168 8.63 -5.82 -8.28
C ASN A 168 7.14 -6.26 -8.18
N PRO A 169 6.38 -6.19 -9.29
CA PRO A 169 4.95 -6.48 -9.27
C PRO A 169 4.58 -7.88 -8.80
N ALA A 170 5.40 -8.89 -9.12
CA ALA A 170 5.15 -10.26 -8.69
C ALA A 170 5.26 -10.39 -7.16
N ALA A 171 6.33 -9.84 -6.57
CA ALA A 171 6.51 -9.78 -5.12
C ALA A 171 5.38 -9.00 -4.45
N TYR A 172 4.96 -7.88 -5.03
CA TYR A 172 3.84 -7.08 -4.52
C TYR A 172 2.54 -7.87 -4.48
N VAL A 173 2.16 -8.51 -5.59
CA VAL A 173 0.94 -9.34 -5.66
C VAL A 173 1.00 -10.50 -4.68
N VAL A 174 2.12 -11.24 -4.63
CA VAL A 174 2.31 -12.36 -3.70
C VAL A 174 2.15 -11.89 -2.25
N GLN A 175 2.81 -10.79 -1.87
CA GLN A 175 2.69 -10.25 -0.52
C GLN A 175 1.24 -9.87 -0.19
N LYS A 176 0.54 -9.19 -1.11
CA LYS A 176 -0.87 -8.82 -0.92
C LYS A 176 -1.75 -10.03 -0.68
N MET A 177 -1.56 -11.11 -1.45
CA MET A 177 -2.32 -12.35 -1.28
C MET A 177 -2.00 -13.07 0.05
N LEU A 178 -0.74 -13.05 0.49
CA LEU A 178 -0.32 -13.67 1.77
C LEU A 178 -0.86 -12.93 2.99
N VAL A 179 -0.94 -11.58 2.94
CA VAL A 179 -1.46 -10.79 4.06
C VAL A 179 -2.98 -10.74 4.08
N LEU A 180 -3.64 -10.83 2.92
CA LEU A 180 -5.10 -10.67 2.78
C LEU A 180 -5.93 -11.40 3.84
N PRO A 181 -5.76 -12.71 4.13
CA PRO A 181 -6.57 -13.41 5.12
C PRO A 181 -6.34 -12.92 6.56
N LYS A 182 -5.24 -12.22 6.83
CA LYS A 182 -4.90 -11.64 8.14
C LYS A 182 -5.35 -10.18 8.28
N ARG A 183 -5.82 -9.55 7.20
CA ARG A 183 -6.24 -8.14 7.19
C ARG A 183 -7.67 -8.00 7.71
N ARG A 184 -7.96 -6.85 8.33
CA ARG A 184 -9.32 -6.48 8.72
C ARG A 184 -10.22 -6.41 7.49
N PRO A 185 -11.49 -6.85 7.55
CA PRO A 185 -12.37 -6.94 6.39
C PRO A 185 -12.45 -5.66 5.54
N GLU A 186 -12.42 -4.49 6.18
CA GLU A 186 -12.55 -3.19 5.52
C GLU A 186 -11.32 -2.83 4.66
N LYS A 187 -10.16 -3.46 4.94
CA LYS A 187 -8.92 -3.26 4.18
C LYS A 187 -8.73 -4.31 3.08
N GLN A 188 -9.43 -5.44 3.15
CA GLN A 188 -9.28 -6.54 2.18
C GLN A 188 -9.72 -6.13 0.77
N GLY A 189 -10.82 -5.40 0.63
CA GLY A 189 -11.29 -4.91 -0.68
C GLY A 189 -10.25 -4.03 -1.37
N LYS A 190 -9.54 -3.18 -0.60
CA LYS A 190 -8.45 -2.35 -1.12
C LYS A 190 -7.26 -3.18 -1.59
N ASP A 191 -6.85 -4.17 -0.80
CA ASP A 191 -5.72 -5.04 -1.16
C ASP A 191 -6.03 -5.90 -2.40
N LEU A 192 -7.28 -6.40 -2.55
CA LEU A 192 -7.74 -7.10 -3.76
C LEU A 192 -7.76 -6.18 -4.99
N LEU A 193 -8.20 -4.93 -4.83
CA LEU A 193 -8.21 -3.97 -5.92
C LEU A 193 -6.78 -3.65 -6.39
N TYR A 194 -5.83 -3.48 -5.47
CA TYR A 194 -4.42 -3.31 -5.85
C TYR A 194 -3.86 -4.51 -6.63
N VAL A 195 -4.27 -5.74 -6.29
CA VAL A 195 -3.87 -6.94 -7.06
C VAL A 195 -4.44 -6.88 -8.48
N HIS A 196 -5.75 -6.61 -8.61
CA HIS A 196 -6.41 -6.46 -9.90
C HIS A 196 -5.73 -5.37 -10.75
N ASP A 197 -5.55 -4.18 -10.19
CA ASP A 197 -5.03 -3.02 -10.90
C ASP A 197 -3.57 -3.23 -11.32
N THR A 198 -2.77 -3.93 -10.51
CA THR A 198 -1.39 -4.31 -10.88
C THR A 198 -1.39 -5.22 -12.11
N PHE A 199 -2.29 -6.20 -12.19
CA PHE A 199 -2.42 -7.04 -13.38
C PHE A 199 -2.92 -6.25 -14.59
N ALA A 200 -3.90 -5.37 -14.42
CA ALA A 200 -4.42 -4.54 -15.49
C ALA A 200 -3.37 -3.57 -16.05
N LEU A 201 -2.61 -2.90 -15.17
CA LEU A 201 -1.52 -1.99 -15.52
C LEU A 201 -0.41 -2.69 -16.31
N LEU A 202 -0.13 -3.95 -16.01
CA LEU A 202 1.01 -4.67 -16.58
C LEU A 202 0.60 -5.72 -17.61
N ALA A 203 -0.67 -5.79 -17.98
CA ALA A 203 -1.23 -6.82 -18.86
C ALA A 203 -0.45 -6.95 -20.18
N ASP A 204 -0.17 -5.82 -20.82
CA ASP A 204 0.56 -5.75 -22.09
C ASP A 204 2.03 -6.15 -21.96
N SER A 205 2.58 -6.00 -20.75
CA SER A 205 3.97 -6.28 -20.41
C SER A 205 4.14 -7.61 -19.68
N LEU A 206 3.09 -8.41 -19.46
CA LEU A 206 3.19 -9.73 -18.82
C LEU A 206 4.27 -10.63 -19.46
N PRO A 207 4.46 -10.64 -20.79
CA PRO A 207 5.59 -11.37 -21.40
C PRO A 207 6.98 -10.83 -20.99
N ALA A 208 7.12 -9.52 -20.75
CA ALA A 208 8.36 -8.90 -20.26
C ALA A 208 8.57 -9.12 -18.75
N VAL A 209 7.48 -9.15 -17.96
CA VAL A 209 7.48 -9.50 -16.53
C VAL A 209 7.81 -10.99 -16.32
N GLN A 210 7.51 -11.85 -17.29
CA GLN A 210 7.95 -13.26 -17.33
C GLN A 210 9.46 -13.42 -17.56
N GLY A 211 10.21 -12.36 -17.87
CA GLY A 211 11.64 -12.39 -18.16
C GLY A 211 12.58 -12.64 -16.97
N SER A 212 12.09 -12.63 -15.73
CA SER A 212 12.91 -12.97 -14.54
C SER A 212 12.27 -14.11 -13.73
N PRO A 213 12.42 -15.36 -14.20
CA PRO A 213 12.69 -16.41 -13.23
C PRO A 213 13.67 -17.47 -13.75
N SER A 214 14.58 -17.18 -14.67
CA SER A 214 15.58 -18.17 -15.10
C SER A 214 16.47 -18.59 -13.93
N GLY A 215 16.98 -17.63 -13.15
CA GLY A 215 17.77 -17.91 -11.95
C GLY A 215 16.98 -18.66 -10.88
N VAL A 216 15.78 -18.17 -10.54
CA VAL A 216 14.94 -18.75 -9.47
C VAL A 216 14.38 -20.13 -9.85
N ARG A 217 14.02 -20.37 -11.11
CA ARG A 217 13.60 -21.71 -11.56
C ARG A 217 14.75 -22.70 -11.55
N GLU A 218 15.95 -22.29 -11.94
CA GLU A 218 17.12 -23.15 -11.89
C GLU A 218 17.53 -23.47 -10.45
N GLU A 219 17.47 -22.50 -9.55
CA GLU A 219 17.76 -22.69 -8.12
C GLU A 219 16.70 -23.57 -7.44
N ALA A 220 15.42 -23.31 -7.68
CA ALA A 220 14.32 -24.16 -7.20
C ALA A 220 14.34 -25.58 -7.81
N ALA A 221 14.79 -25.74 -9.05
CA ALA A 221 14.98 -27.07 -9.66
C ALA A 221 16.18 -27.82 -9.05
N ARG A 222 17.26 -27.11 -8.69
CA ARG A 222 18.43 -27.67 -8.00
C ARG A 222 18.13 -28.06 -6.54
N GLU A 223 17.33 -27.26 -5.84
CA GLU A 223 17.02 -27.49 -4.41
C GLU A 223 15.78 -28.37 -4.18
N GLY A 224 14.79 -28.33 -5.07
CA GLY A 224 13.49 -28.96 -4.87
C GLY A 224 13.24 -30.28 -5.61
N GLY A 225 14.17 -30.75 -6.44
CA GLY A 225 13.94 -31.95 -7.27
C GLY A 225 12.74 -31.80 -8.24
N LEU A 226 12.38 -30.56 -8.58
CA LEU A 226 11.33 -30.25 -9.54
C LEU A 226 11.87 -30.49 -10.95
N HIS A 227 11.67 -31.70 -11.47
CA HIS A 227 11.89 -31.98 -12.87
C HIS A 227 10.73 -31.40 -13.69
N ALA A 228 11.07 -30.63 -14.74
CA ALA A 228 10.13 -30.44 -15.83
C ALA A 228 9.86 -31.83 -16.41
N ASP A 229 8.64 -32.35 -16.23
CA ASP A 229 8.22 -33.58 -16.87
C ASP A 229 8.34 -33.35 -18.38
N GLU A 230 9.38 -33.93 -19.00
CA GLU A 230 9.40 -34.06 -20.46
C GLU A 230 8.12 -34.79 -20.85
N PRO A 231 7.43 -34.35 -21.92
CA PRO A 231 6.26 -35.07 -22.40
C PRO A 231 6.73 -36.46 -22.83
N ARG A 232 6.51 -37.46 -21.97
CA ARG A 232 6.74 -38.87 -22.28
C ARG A 232 6.06 -39.14 -23.61
N ARG A 233 6.86 -39.35 -24.66
CA ARG A 233 6.40 -39.91 -25.93
C ARG A 233 5.73 -41.23 -25.61
N ARG A 234 4.39 -41.22 -25.50
CA ARG A 234 3.60 -42.44 -25.41
C ARG A 234 3.83 -43.18 -26.71
N ARG A 235 4.53 -44.31 -26.62
CA ARG A 235 4.47 -45.35 -27.65
C ARG A 235 2.99 -45.73 -27.77
N SER A 236 2.48 -45.59 -28.98
CA SER A 236 1.23 -46.17 -29.45
C SER A 236 1.25 -47.67 -29.15
N GLY A 237 0.29 -48.12 -28.35
CA GLY A 237 0.16 -49.52 -27.96
C GLY A 237 -0.98 -49.69 -26.96
N ASP A 238 -2.14 -50.04 -27.52
CA ASP A 238 -3.28 -50.73 -26.91
C ASP A 238 -4.18 -50.02 -25.88
N GLY A 239 -5.47 -50.21 -26.16
CA GLY A 239 -6.62 -49.52 -25.58
C GLY A 239 -6.72 -49.59 -24.06
N ALA A 240 -7.07 -48.45 -23.48
CA ALA A 240 -7.64 -48.35 -22.14
C ALA A 240 -8.96 -47.56 -22.23
N PRO A 241 -10.03 -47.99 -21.53
CA PRO A 241 -11.37 -47.40 -21.65
C PRO A 241 -11.46 -46.06 -20.90
N PRO A 242 -12.47 -45.22 -21.20
CA PRO A 242 -12.57 -43.88 -20.64
C PRO A 242 -12.81 -43.91 -19.12
N LEU A 243 -12.03 -43.10 -18.40
CA LEU A 243 -12.12 -42.84 -16.97
C LEU A 243 -13.49 -42.26 -16.61
N ALA A 244 -14.35 -43.08 -16.01
CA ALA A 244 -15.55 -42.63 -15.33
C ALA A 244 -15.18 -42.06 -13.96
N TRP A 245 -15.49 -40.79 -13.72
CA TRP A 245 -15.36 -40.14 -12.42
C TRP A 245 -16.35 -40.78 -11.42
N ARG A 246 -15.86 -41.65 -10.53
CA ARG A 246 -16.63 -42.13 -9.37
C ARG A 246 -16.49 -41.14 -8.22
N HIS A 247 -17.60 -40.44 -7.92
CA HIS A 247 -17.82 -39.84 -6.61
C HIS A 247 -17.79 -40.93 -5.53
N GLN A 248 -16.79 -40.91 -4.65
CA GLN A 248 -16.87 -41.61 -3.37
C GLN A 248 -17.84 -40.85 -2.46
N ARG A 249 -19.03 -41.42 -2.25
CA ARG A 249 -19.90 -41.08 -1.12
C ARG A 249 -19.39 -41.86 0.10
N ALA A 250 -19.00 -41.15 1.15
CA ALA A 250 -18.88 -41.75 2.47
C ALA A 250 -20.28 -42.13 2.97
N ARG A 251 -20.43 -43.35 3.50
CA ARG A 251 -21.59 -43.76 4.30
C ARG A 251 -21.24 -43.66 5.80
N PRO A 252 -22.16 -43.19 6.66
CA PRO A 252 -21.98 -43.11 8.10
C PRO A 252 -22.60 -44.31 8.83
N ASP A 253 -22.02 -44.68 9.97
CA ASP A 253 -22.59 -45.44 11.09
C ASP A 253 -21.71 -45.09 12.31
N GLY A 254 -22.13 -44.76 13.53
CA GLY A 254 -23.37 -44.47 14.24
C GLY A 254 -22.93 -43.96 15.63
N ALA A 255 -23.38 -42.79 16.09
CA ALA A 255 -24.48 -42.58 17.05
C ALA A 255 -24.05 -42.49 18.54
N SER A 256 -24.05 -41.27 19.07
CA SER A 256 -24.58 -40.85 20.39
C SER A 256 -24.42 -39.31 20.51
N SER A 257 -25.45 -38.52 20.13
CA SER A 257 -26.52 -37.98 20.98
C SER A 257 -26.17 -36.67 21.71
N GLY A 258 -26.80 -35.55 21.32
CA GLY A 258 -26.96 -34.36 22.19
C GLY A 258 -27.01 -33.00 21.50
N LEU A 259 -28.22 -32.48 21.26
CA LEU A 259 -28.63 -31.05 21.12
C LEU A 259 -28.08 -30.25 19.91
N GLN A 260 -28.85 -30.07 18.83
CA GLN A 260 -29.94 -29.09 18.57
C GLN A 260 -29.49 -27.70 18.06
N ALA A 261 -29.97 -27.39 16.84
CA ALA A 261 -30.25 -26.09 16.22
C ALA A 261 -29.09 -25.07 16.08
N THR A 262 -28.69 -24.68 14.87
CA THR A 262 -29.40 -23.62 14.13
C THR A 262 -29.12 -23.68 12.63
N ARG A 263 -30.20 -23.50 11.86
CA ARG A 263 -30.26 -23.33 10.40
C ARG A 263 -30.72 -21.90 10.17
N ARG A 264 -29.96 -21.08 9.43
CA ARG A 264 -30.28 -19.79 8.77
C ARG A 264 -28.94 -19.06 8.53
N LEU A 265 -28.61 -18.37 7.43
CA LEU A 265 -29.18 -18.05 6.13
C LEU A 265 -27.99 -17.58 5.27
N LEU A 266 -27.88 -18.05 4.03
CA LEU A 266 -27.10 -17.37 2.99
C LEU A 266 -27.96 -16.23 2.42
N PRO A 267 -27.45 -15.00 2.25
CA PRO A 267 -28.09 -14.03 1.37
C PRO A 267 -27.67 -14.27 -0.08
N ARG A 268 -28.68 -14.50 -0.91
CA ARG A 268 -28.64 -14.41 -2.36
C ARG A 268 -28.62 -12.95 -2.82
N GLU A 269 -27.97 -12.76 -3.97
CA GLU A 269 -28.31 -11.82 -5.03
C GLU A 269 -27.95 -10.33 -4.84
N TRP A 270 -26.82 -9.99 -5.47
CA TRP A 270 -26.55 -8.67 -6.02
C TRP A 270 -27.46 -8.44 -7.23
N THR A 271 -28.42 -7.53 -7.11
CA THR A 271 -29.11 -6.92 -8.26
C THR A 271 -28.67 -5.48 -8.40
N ALA A 272 -28.04 -5.17 -9.54
CA ALA A 272 -27.65 -3.84 -9.95
C ALA A 272 -28.89 -2.95 -10.15
N ALA A 273 -28.87 -1.75 -9.56
CA ALA A 273 -29.82 -0.69 -9.85
C ALA A 273 -29.07 0.54 -10.36
N THR A 274 -29.21 0.82 -11.65
CA THR A 274 -28.90 2.11 -12.28
C THR A 274 -29.97 3.15 -11.95
N PRO A 275 -29.61 4.42 -11.73
CA PRO A 275 -30.52 5.53 -11.99
C PRO A 275 -30.09 6.30 -13.24
N ARG A 276 -30.99 6.35 -14.24
CA ARG A 276 -31.04 7.39 -15.27
C ARG A 276 -31.74 8.63 -14.72
N ASP A 277 -31.21 9.79 -15.08
CA ASP A 277 -31.87 11.04 -15.43
C ASP A 277 -33.18 11.43 -14.73
N ALA A 278 -33.09 12.48 -13.92
CA ALA A 278 -34.17 13.45 -13.77
C ALA A 278 -33.57 14.85 -13.57
N ASP A 279 -33.52 15.58 -14.68
CA ASP A 279 -33.24 17.00 -14.78
C ASP A 279 -34.57 17.76 -14.71
N HIS A 280 -34.70 18.77 -13.83
CA HIS A 280 -35.35 20.07 -14.08
C HIS A 280 -35.80 20.87 -12.83
N ARG A 281 -35.24 22.10 -12.78
CA ARG A 281 -35.88 23.41 -12.51
C ARG A 281 -36.25 23.84 -11.08
N ALA A 282 -35.39 24.74 -10.57
CA ALA A 282 -35.66 26.15 -10.23
C ALA A 282 -37.00 26.58 -9.58
N ALA A 283 -36.90 27.16 -8.38
CA ALA A 283 -37.73 28.28 -7.92
C ALA A 283 -36.99 29.08 -6.83
N ALA A 284 -37.11 30.40 -6.87
CA ALA A 284 -36.37 31.39 -6.10
C ALA A 284 -37.19 31.97 -4.92
N SER A 285 -36.47 32.31 -3.83
CA SER A 285 -36.67 33.45 -2.89
C SER A 285 -37.96 33.53 -2.05
N PRO A 286 -38.03 34.28 -0.91
CA PRO A 286 -37.22 35.46 -0.54
C PRO A 286 -36.71 35.55 0.93
N GLY A 287 -35.73 36.44 1.15
CA GLY A 287 -35.27 36.86 2.48
C GLY A 287 -36.09 38.02 3.08
N PRO A 288 -35.78 38.47 4.32
CA PRO A 288 -36.39 39.67 4.89
C PRO A 288 -35.47 40.91 4.86
N ARG A 289 -36.12 42.06 4.65
CA ARG A 289 -35.55 43.42 4.56
C ARG A 289 -35.37 44.09 5.93
N ILE A 290 -34.56 45.15 5.87
CA ILE A 290 -33.98 46.05 6.87
C ILE A 290 -34.99 47.04 7.50
N ALA A 291 -34.73 47.44 8.75
CA ALA A 291 -34.94 48.79 9.30
C ALA A 291 -33.81 49.02 10.35
N GLY A 292 -33.02 50.10 10.46
CA GLY A 292 -33.05 51.43 9.86
C GLY A 292 -33.14 52.49 10.97
N ARG A 293 -32.02 53.02 11.50
CA ARG A 293 -31.88 54.44 11.91
C ARG A 293 -30.46 54.83 12.35
N ILE A 294 -29.93 55.84 11.67
CA ILE A 294 -28.75 56.66 11.99
C ILE A 294 -29.21 57.82 12.90
N PRO A 295 -28.33 58.39 13.73
CA PRO A 295 -28.09 59.83 13.60
C PRO A 295 -26.60 60.19 13.52
N ARG A 296 -26.33 61.17 12.66
CA ARG A 296 -25.07 61.90 12.50
C ARG A 296 -24.94 62.95 13.61
N HIS A 297 -23.72 63.20 14.10
CA HIS A 297 -23.15 64.55 14.25
C HIS A 297 -21.64 64.49 14.57
N ALA A 298 -20.87 65.21 13.77
CA ALA A 298 -19.44 65.54 13.94
C ALA A 298 -19.31 66.89 14.70
N PRO A 299 -18.15 67.59 14.70
CA PRO A 299 -16.82 67.31 15.27
C PRO A 299 -16.31 68.45 16.20
N ARG A 300 -15.17 68.29 16.89
CA ARG A 300 -14.26 69.38 17.37
C ARG A 300 -12.92 68.74 17.77
N ARG A 301 -11.80 68.94 17.05
CA ARG A 301 -10.81 70.05 17.04
C ARG A 301 -10.04 70.29 18.35
N GLY A 302 -8.70 70.16 18.22
CA GLY A 302 -7.65 70.86 18.98
C GLY A 302 -7.20 70.17 20.26
N ASP A 303 -5.94 70.23 20.69
CA ASP A 303 -4.70 70.79 20.13
C ASP A 303 -3.59 70.42 21.14
N ARG A 304 -2.34 70.21 20.66
CA ARG A 304 -1.06 70.41 21.39
C ARG A 304 -0.73 69.51 22.59
N ALA A 305 0.50 69.36 23.07
CA ALA A 305 1.89 69.46 22.60
C ALA A 305 2.75 69.22 23.85
N GLY A 306 3.94 68.61 23.69
CA GLY A 306 5.10 68.88 24.54
C GLY A 306 5.23 68.06 25.85
N GLY A 307 6.37 67.38 25.96
CA GLY A 307 6.85 66.66 27.13
C GLY A 307 7.92 65.67 26.73
#